data_AF-A0A317YKU7-F1
#
_entry.id   AF-A0A317YKU7-F1
#
_cell.length_a   1.000
_cell.length_b   1.000
_cell.length_c   1.000
_cell.angle_alpha   90.00
_cell.angle_beta   90.00
_cell.angle_gamma   90.00
#
_symmetry.space_group_name_H-M   'P 1'
#
loop_
_entity.id
_entity.type
_entity.pdbx_description
1 polymer ?
#
loop_
_entity_poly.entity_id
_entity_poly.type
_entity_poly.pdbx_seq_one_letter_code
_entity_poly.pdbx_strand_id
1 'polypeptide(L)' 'HNIKTFTMSDIDKLGIKEVIENTIEYLKSRNVDGVHLSLDVDALDPLETPGTGTRVLGGLTYRESHFALELLHQSQS' A
#
# COMPACT_ATOMS: atom_id res chain seq x y z
N HIS A 1 -6.10 2.57 -19.41
CA HIS A 1 -4.81 1.90 -19.16
C HIS A 1 -3.79 2.87 -18.52
N ASN A 2 -4.05 3.40 -17.32
CA ASN A 2 -3.12 4.33 -16.65
C ASN A 2 -3.31 4.28 -15.12
N ILE A 3 -3.05 3.11 -14.53
CA ILE A 3 -3.07 2.91 -13.07
C ILE A 3 -1.65 3.14 -12.57
N LYS A 4 -1.47 4.03 -11.60
CA LYS A 4 -0.17 4.22 -10.94
C LYS A 4 0.08 3.01 -10.03
N THR A 5 1.20 2.35 -10.22
CA THR A 5 1.55 1.12 -9.50
C THR A 5 2.86 1.32 -8.77
N PHE A 6 2.92 0.89 -7.51
CA PHE A 6 4.14 0.81 -6.71
C PHE A 6 4.38 -0.65 -6.36
N THR A 7 5.62 -1.09 -6.51
CA THR A 7 6.07 -2.46 -6.21
C THR A 7 6.69 -2.51 -4.81
N MET A 8 6.89 -3.72 -4.28
CA MET A 8 7.64 -3.88 -3.03
C MET A 8 9.05 -3.30 -3.13
N SER A 9 9.70 -3.37 -4.29
CA SER A 9 11.00 -2.72 -4.51
C SER A 9 10.95 -1.20 -4.43
N ASP A 10 9.80 -0.57 -4.74
CA ASP A 10 9.63 0.86 -4.57
C ASP A 10 9.43 1.20 -3.08
N ILE A 11 8.71 0.36 -2.35
CA ILE A 11 8.54 0.47 -0.90
C ILE A 11 9.89 0.27 -0.18
N ASP A 12 10.70 -0.69 -0.59
CA ASP A 12 12.03 -0.92 -0.03
C ASP A 12 12.96 0.29 -0.23
N LYS A 13 12.81 1.01 -1.35
CA LYS A 13 13.65 2.16 -1.70
C LYS A 13 13.18 3.48 -1.10
N LEU A 14 11.87 3.70 -1.10
CA LEU A 14 11.26 4.99 -0.75
C LEU A 14 10.63 4.98 0.65
N GLY A 15 10.34 3.79 1.17
CA GLY A 15 9.50 3.61 2.35
C GLY A 15 8.02 3.79 2.04
N ILE A 16 7.17 3.14 2.84
CA ILE A 16 5.72 3.17 2.66
C ILE A 16 5.13 4.58 2.76
N LYS A 17 5.73 5.46 3.59
CA LYS A 17 5.28 6.85 3.76
C LYS A 17 5.25 7.59 2.42
N GLU A 18 6.39 7.59 1.75
CA GLU A 18 6.60 8.36 0.52
C GLU A 18 5.79 7.78 -0.64
N VAL A 19 5.62 6.45 -0.67
CA VAL A 19 4.71 5.78 -1.62
C VAL A 19 3.27 6.27 -1.45
N ILE A 20 2.78 6.37 -0.22
CA ILE A 20 1.42 6.83 0.06
C ILE A 20 1.24 8.32 -0.22
N GLU A 21 2.22 9.16 0.15
CA GLU A 21 2.20 10.60 -0.18
C GLU A 21 2.15 10.84 -1.70
N ASN A 22 3.00 10.13 -2.46
CA ASN A 22 3.01 10.17 -3.93
C ASN A 22 1.72 9.63 -4.56
N THR A 23 1.01 8.74 -3.85
CA THR A 23 -0.29 8.21 -4.28
C THR A 23 -1.37 9.27 -4.06
N ILE A 24 -1.42 9.87 -2.87
CA ILE A 24 -2.36 10.95 -2.54
C ILE A 24 -2.20 12.14 -3.49
N GLU A 25 -0.97 12.58 -3.76
CA GLU A 25 -0.71 13.69 -4.68
C GLU A 25 -1.20 13.36 -6.09
N TYR A 26 -0.92 12.15 -6.56
CA TYR A 26 -1.40 11.68 -7.86
C TYR A 26 -2.92 11.68 -7.95
N LEU A 27 -3.61 11.23 -6.90
CA LEU A 27 -5.08 11.22 -6.82
C LEU A 27 -5.65 12.64 -6.80
N LYS A 28 -5.10 13.53 -5.96
CA LYS A 28 -5.49 14.95 -5.90
C LYS A 28 -5.35 15.64 -7.25
N SER A 29 -4.27 15.36 -7.99
CA SER A 29 -4.04 15.92 -9.33
C SER A 29 -5.08 15.51 -10.37
N ARG A 30 -5.83 14.41 -10.12
CA ARG A 30 -6.80 13.83 -11.05
C ARG A 30 -8.25 14.01 -10.64
N ASN A 31 -8.51 14.72 -9.54
CA ASN A 31 -9.85 15.05 -9.07
C ASN A 31 -10.77 13.81 -8.95
N VAL A 32 -10.20 12.68 -8.51
CA VAL A 32 -10.91 11.41 -8.36
C VAL A 32 -11.69 11.37 -7.05
N ASP A 33 -12.97 10.98 -7.13
CA ASP A 33 -13.91 10.94 -5.99
C ASP A 33 -13.68 9.76 -5.02
N GLY A 34 -12.73 8.87 -5.31
CA GLY A 34 -12.49 7.69 -4.48
C GLY A 34 -11.19 6.97 -4.79
N VAL A 35 -10.67 6.28 -3.77
CA VAL A 35 -9.45 5.47 -3.83
C VAL A 35 -9.83 4.02 -3.62
N HIS A 36 -9.48 3.15 -4.57
CA HIS A 36 -9.54 1.71 -4.37
C HIS A 36 -8.13 1.19 -4.15
N LEU A 37 -7.73 1.03 -2.88
CA LEU A 37 -6.48 0.38 -2.52
C LEU A 37 -6.68 -1.13 -2.59
N SER A 38 -6.19 -1.76 -3.65
CA SER A 38 -6.07 -3.21 -3.71
C SER A 38 -4.74 -3.60 -3.07
N LEU A 39 -4.78 -3.91 -1.78
CA LEU A 39 -3.65 -4.48 -1.09
C LEU A 39 -3.73 -6.00 -1.21
N ASP A 40 -2.79 -6.59 -1.92
CA ASP A 40 -2.63 -8.04 -1.99
C ASP A 40 -1.86 -8.48 -0.74
N VAL A 41 -2.60 -8.90 0.29
CA VAL A 41 -2.10 -9.26 1.63
C VAL A 41 -1.61 -10.71 1.69
N ASP A 42 -1.59 -11.39 0.54
CA ASP A 42 -1.19 -12.79 0.40
C ASP A 42 0.33 -12.99 0.63
N ALA A 43 1.05 -11.90 0.93
CA ALA A 43 2.46 -11.81 1.29
C ALA A 43 2.72 -11.31 2.73
N LEU A 44 1.77 -11.51 3.67
CA LEU A 44 2.04 -11.30 5.10
C LEU A 44 3.06 -12.34 5.61
N ASP A 45 3.97 -11.88 6.48
CA ASP A 45 4.96 -12.70 7.16
C ASP A 45 4.31 -13.97 7.77
N PRO A 46 4.89 -15.17 7.58
CA PRO A 46 4.32 -16.45 8.02
C PRO A 46 4.01 -16.54 9.53
N LEU A 47 4.44 -15.58 10.34
CA LEU A 47 4.08 -15.52 11.76
C LEU A 47 2.61 -15.11 12.01
N GLU A 48 1.98 -14.37 11.10
CA GLU A 48 0.68 -13.72 11.37
C GLU A 48 -0.52 -14.32 10.59
N THR A 49 -0.30 -15.13 9.55
CA THR A 49 -1.41 -15.72 8.75
C THR A 49 -1.18 -17.20 8.34
N PRO A 50 -1.66 -18.20 9.12
CA PRO A 50 -1.41 -19.62 8.85
C PRO A 50 -2.31 -20.26 7.76
N GLY A 51 -2.88 -19.47 6.82
CA GLY A 51 -4.07 -19.90 6.06
C GLY A 51 -4.09 -19.77 4.53
N THR A 52 -2.99 -19.43 3.83
CA THR A 52 -3.04 -19.20 2.36
C THR A 52 -1.98 -19.97 1.57
N GLY A 53 -2.36 -20.38 0.35
CA GLY A 53 -1.68 -21.39 -0.49
C GLY A 53 -0.56 -20.90 -1.40
N THR A 54 -0.24 -19.60 -1.43
CA THR A 54 0.85 -19.06 -2.26
C THR A 54 1.66 -18.05 -1.45
N ARG A 55 2.69 -18.51 -0.74
CA ARG A 55 3.52 -17.66 0.13
C ARG A 55 4.58 -16.92 -0.69
N VAL A 56 4.50 -15.60 -0.78
CA VAL A 56 5.57 -14.75 -1.32
C VAL A 56 6.25 -14.03 -0.16
N LEU A 57 7.53 -14.30 0.06
CA LEU A 57 8.35 -13.60 1.05
C LEU A 57 8.60 -12.15 0.60
N GLY A 58 8.49 -11.18 1.51
CA GLY A 58 8.79 -9.77 1.24
C GLY A 58 7.59 -8.89 0.90
N GLY A 59 6.43 -9.14 1.51
CA GLY A 59 5.29 -8.22 1.48
C GLY A 59 5.35 -7.17 2.60
N LEU A 60 4.32 -6.31 2.65
CA LEU A 60 4.21 -5.28 3.69
C LEU A 60 4.03 -5.88 5.08
N THR A 61 4.70 -5.28 6.05
CA THR A 61 4.45 -5.60 7.46
C THR A 61 3.10 -5.04 7.92
N TYR A 62 2.57 -5.56 9.02
CA TYR A 62 1.36 -5.04 9.66
C TYR A 62 1.46 -3.53 9.96
N ARG A 63 2.62 -3.10 10.49
CA ARG A 63 2.85 -1.69 10.86
C ARG A 63 2.83 -0.77 9.65
N GLU A 64 3.42 -1.19 8.54
CA GLU A 64 3.41 -0.41 7.30
C GLU A 64 2.00 -0.34 6.71
N SER A 65 1.27 -1.44 6.73
CA SER A 65 -0.13 -1.48 6.26
C SER A 65 -1.03 -0.58 7.10
N HIS A 66 -0.91 -0.64 8.43
CA HIS A 66 -1.66 0.22 9.34
C HIS A 66 -1.31 1.70 9.13
N PHE A 67 -0.02 2.01 9.03
CA PHE A 67 0.44 3.38 8.82
C PHE A 67 0.00 3.95 7.46
N ALA A 68 -0.02 3.12 6.40
CA ALA A 68 -0.55 3.52 5.10
C ALA A 68 -2.03 3.92 5.19
N LEU A 69 -2.84 3.16 5.93
CA LEU A 69 -4.25 3.47 6.15
C LEU A 69 -4.46 4.76 6.96
N GLU A 70 -3.64 4.99 7.99
CA GLU A 70 -3.67 6.25 8.77
C GLU A 70 -3.38 7.47 7.88
N LEU A 71 -2.35 7.39 7.04
CA LEU A 71 -2.00 8.47 6.10
C LEU A 71 -3.09 8.73 5.07
N LEU A 72 -3.70 7.67 4.52
CA LEU A 72 -4.82 7.79 3.60
C LEU A 72 -6.04 8.42 4.27
N HIS A 73 -6.35 8.03 5.51
CA HIS A 73 -7.45 8.62 6.28
C HIS A 73 -7.22 10.12 6.55
N GLN A 74 -6.00 10.50 6.95
CA GLN A 74 -5.64 11.90 7.17
C GLN A 74 -5.71 12.74 5.88
N SER A 75 -5.49 12.14 4.72
CA SER A 75 -5.50 12.84 3.44
C SER A 75 -6.89 13.30 2.96
N GLN A 76 -7.95 12.74 3.57
CA GLN A 76 -9.36 13.08 3.33
C GLN A 76 -9.85 14.24 4.22
N SER A 77 -9.03 14.70 5.18
CA SER A 77 -9.32 15.86 6.04
C SER A 77 -8.82 17.19 5.43
#